data_AF-A0A9W7GXY0-F1
#
_entry.id   AF-A0A9W7GXY0-F1
#
_cell.length_a   1.000
_cell.length_b   1.000
_cell.length_c   1.000
_cell.angle_alpha   90.00
_cell.angle_beta   90.00
_cell.angle_gamma   90.00
#
_symmetry.space_group_name_H-M   'P 1'
#
loop_
_entity.id
_entity.type
_entity.pdbx_description
1 polymer ?
#
loop_
_entity_poly.entity_id
_entity_poly.type
_entity_poly.pdbx_seq_one_letter_code
_entity_poly.pdbx_strand_id
1 'polypeptide(L)' 'MLNERSDVYSFGILLMKIISGRNPADYSRPQEEVNLVEWLKTMVANRNVEGVLDPRLPEKPSFRALKRRYNK' A
#
# COMPACT_ATOMS: atom_id res chain seq x y z
N MET A 1 20.49 -8.78 -10.46
CA MET A 1 21.51 -8.44 -9.44
C MET A 1 20.81 -7.76 -8.29
N LEU A 2 20.99 -8.29 -7.08
CA LEU A 2 20.59 -7.62 -5.85
C LEU A 2 21.57 -6.47 -5.60
N ASN A 3 21.06 -5.27 -5.36
CA ASN A 3 21.83 -4.10 -4.97
C ASN A 3 21.02 -3.28 -3.96
N GLU A 4 21.65 -2.28 -3.34
CA GLU A 4 20.99 -1.44 -2.34
C GLU A 4 19.67 -0.83 -2.85
N ARG A 5 19.60 -0.48 -4.14
CA ARG A 5 18.37 0.06 -4.75
C ARG A 5 17.26 -0.99 -4.83
N SER A 6 17.59 -2.24 -5.18
CA SER A 6 16.60 -3.33 -5.19
C SER A 6 16.13 -3.69 -3.78
N ASP A 7 17.00 -3.59 -2.78
CA ASP A 7 16.64 -3.87 -1.39
C ASP A 7 15.71 -2.79 -0.83
N VAL A 8 16.00 -1.51 -1.10
CA VAL A 8 15.10 -0.39 -0.75
C VAL A 8 13.76 -0.53 -1.45
N TYR A 9 13.74 -0.87 -2.75
CA TYR A 9 12.50 -1.09 -3.48
C TYR A 9 11.68 -2.24 -2.87
N SER A 10 12.32 -3.38 -2.62
CA SER A 10 11.67 -4.58 -2.07
C SER A 10 11.14 -4.34 -0.66
N PHE A 11 11.87 -3.57 0.16
CA PHE A 11 11.38 -3.13 1.47
C PHE A 11 10.14 -2.24 1.36
N GLY A 12 10.10 -1.34 0.37
CA GLY A 12 8.90 -0.55 0.05
C GLY A 12 7.69 -1.42 -0.27
N ILE A 13 7.86 -2.44 -1.12
CA ILE A 13 6.79 -3.41 -1.42
C ILE A 13 6.35 -4.18 -0.18
N LEU A 14 7.28 -4.59 0.68
CA LEU A 14 6.98 -5.26 1.94
C LEU A 14 6.11 -4.39 2.85
N LEU A 15 6.46 -3.11 3.01
CA LEU A 15 5.65 -2.17 3.79
C LEU A 15 4.23 -2.04 3.23
N MET A 16 4.09 -1.90 1.91
CA MET A 16 2.78 -1.84 1.25
C MET A 16 1.97 -3.12 1.50
N LYS A 17 2.60 -4.29 1.42
CA LYS A 17 1.96 -5.59 1.72
C LYS A 17 1.48 -5.67 3.17
N ILE A 18 2.28 -5.20 4.13
CA ILE A 18 1.91 -5.20 5.55
C ILE A 18 0.73 -4.27 5.81
N ILE A 19 0.75 -3.05 5.24
CA ILE A 19 -0.30 -2.05 5.46
C ILE A 19 -1.63 -2.49 4.83
N SER A 20 -1.58 -3.08 3.63
CA SER A 20 -2.78 -3.39 2.83
C SER A 20 -3.26 -4.84 2.91
N GLY A 21 -2.43 -5.75 3.41
CA GLY A 21 -2.73 -7.18 3.39
C GLY A 21 -2.78 -7.81 1.99
N ARG A 22 -2.48 -7.06 0.93
CA ARG A 22 -2.53 -7.52 -0.47
C ARG A 22 -1.22 -8.16 -0.90
N ASN A 23 -1.31 -9.14 -1.80
CA ASN A 23 -0.13 -9.67 -2.47
C ASN A 23 0.43 -8.65 -3.48
N PRO A 24 1.76 -8.55 -3.65
CA PRO A 24 2.37 -7.62 -4.62
C PRO A 24 1.92 -7.82 -6.06
N ALA A 25 1.60 -9.06 -6.41
CA ALA A 25 1.01 -9.48 -7.67
C ALA A 25 -0.21 -10.37 -7.36
N ASP A 26 -1.40 -9.95 -7.78
CA ASP A 26 -2.65 -10.68 -7.57
C ASP A 26 -3.47 -10.75 -8.87
N TYR A 27 -3.30 -11.85 -9.61
CA TYR A 27 -3.95 -12.06 -10.91
C TYR A 27 -5.44 -12.37 -10.83
N SER A 28 -6.01 -12.49 -9.62
CA SER A 28 -7.46 -12.62 -9.45
C SER A 28 -8.21 -11.29 -9.57
N ARG A 29 -7.47 -10.17 -9.65
CA ARG A 29 -7.99 -8.81 -9.69
C ARG A 29 -8.00 -8.22 -11.10
N PRO A 30 -8.73 -7.11 -11.33
CA PRO A 30 -8.65 -6.36 -12.58
C PRO A 30 -7.20 -6.02 -12.95
N GLN A 31 -6.92 -5.89 -14.26
CA GLN A 31 -5.57 -5.72 -14.78
C GLN A 31 -4.82 -4.53 -14.17
N GLU A 32 -5.54 -3.45 -13.89
CA GLU A 32 -5.05 -2.21 -13.27
C GLU A 32 -4.70 -2.38 -11.79
N GLU A 33 -5.18 -3.47 -11.18
CA GLU A 33 -5.05 -3.78 -9.75
C GLU A 33 -4.15 -4.99 -9.45
N VAL A 34 -3.66 -5.69 -10.48
CA VAL A 34 -2.76 -6.84 -10.32
C VAL A 34 -1.48 -6.41 -9.63
N ASN A 35 -0.90 -5.28 -10.02
CA ASN A 35 0.32 -4.76 -9.44
C ASN A 35 0.01 -3.85 -8.25
N LEU A 36 0.55 -4.18 -7.08
CA LEU A 36 0.30 -3.45 -5.84
C LEU A 36 0.72 -1.97 -5.90
N VAL A 37 1.81 -1.66 -6.62
CA VAL A 37 2.29 -0.28 -6.77
C VAL A 37 1.34 0.54 -7.62
N GLU A 38 0.89 0.01 -8.76
CA GLU A 38 -0.05 0.71 -9.64
C GLU A 38 -1.41 0.91 -8.96
N TRP A 39 -1.90 -0.10 -8.24
CA TRP A 39 -3.09 0.06 -7.42
C TRP A 39 -2.91 1.15 -6.35
N LEU A 40 -1.79 1.14 -5.61
CA LEU A 40 -1.56 2.12 -4.55
C LEU A 40 -1.48 3.56 -5.10
N LYS A 41 -0.86 3.75 -6.27
CA LYS A 41 -0.85 5.05 -6.96
C LYS A 41 -2.28 5.55 -7.23
N THR A 42 -3.18 4.67 -7.67
CA THR A 42 -4.60 4.99 -7.89
C THR A 42 -5.30 5.40 -6.59
N MET A 43 -5.04 4.70 -5.48
CA MET A 43 -5.61 5.05 -4.17
C MET A 43 -5.13 6.42 -3.68
N VAL A 44 -3.85 6.73 -3.88
CA VAL A 44 -3.26 8.04 -3.55
C VAL A 44 -3.87 9.14 -4.42
N ALA A 45 -3.98 8.93 -5.74
CA ALA A 45 -4.60 9.88 -6.66
C ALA A 45 -6.05 10.19 -6.27
N ASN A 46 -6.79 9.17 -5.83
CA ASN A 46 -8.17 9.28 -5.37
C ASN A 46 -8.31 9.78 -3.92
N ARG A 47 -7.19 10.08 -3.23
CA ARG A 47 -7.14 10.45 -1.80
C ARG A 47 -7.83 9.45 -0.87
N ASN A 48 -7.89 8.18 -1.28
CA ASN A 48 -8.56 7.11 -0.55
C ASN A 48 -7.57 6.37 0.37
N VAL A 49 -7.18 7.02 1.45
CA VAL A 49 -6.22 6.46 2.42
C VAL A 49 -6.80 5.26 3.18
N GLU A 50 -8.10 5.29 3.50
CA GLU A 50 -8.77 4.23 4.24
C GLU A 50 -8.85 2.92 3.43
N GLY A 51 -9.04 3.03 2.11
CA GLY A 51 -9.07 1.87 1.22
C GLY A 51 -7.71 1.19 1.05
N VAL A 52 -6.61 1.81 1.52
CA VAL A 52 -5.27 1.19 1.51
C VAL A 52 -5.09 0.19 2.65
N LEU A 53 -5.88 0.30 3.72
CA LEU A 53 -5.71 -0.51 4.92
C LEU A 53 -6.18 -1.96 4.72
N ASP A 54 -5.49 -2.91 5.33
CA ASP A 54 -5.89 -4.33 5.31
C ASP A 54 -7.32 -4.48 5.85
N PRO A 55 -8.26 -5.04 5.06
CA PRO A 55 -9.65 -5.21 5.47
C PRO A 55 -9.82 -6.16 6.66
N ARG A 56 -8.79 -6.96 6.98
CA ARG A 56 -8.77 -7.90 8.12
C ARG A 56 -8.25 -7.26 9.40
N LEU A 57 -7.90 -5.97 9.40
CA LEU A 57 -7.53 -5.29 10.63
C LEU A 57 -8.70 -5.31 11.63
N PRO A 58 -8.48 -5.78 12.87
CA PRO A 58 -9.55 -5.89 13.86
C PRO A 58 -10.12 -4.53 14.26
N GLU A 59 -9.27 -3.50 14.25
CA GLU A 59 -9.66 -2.11 14.46
C GLU A 59 -8.93 -1.24 13.44
N LYS A 60 -9.70 -0.43 12.70
CA LYS A 60 -9.12 0.53 11.77
C LYS A 60 -8.67 1.77 12.53
N PRO A 61 -7.47 2.31 12.28
CA PRO A 61 -7.06 3.57 12.84
C PRO A 61 -8.06 4.68 12.51
N SER A 62 -8.33 5.58 13.46
CA SER A 62 -9.18 6.74 13.19
C SER A 62 -8.64 7.56 12.01
N PHE A 63 -9.54 8.21 11.26
CA PHE A 63 -9.15 9.11 10.17
C PHE A 63 -8.13 10.17 10.60
N ARG A 64 -8.21 10.65 11.85
CA ARG A 64 -7.22 11.60 12.42
C ARG A 64 -5.83 10.98 12.52
N ALA A 65 -5.73 9.71 12.93
CA ALA A 65 -4.46 8.98 12.99
C ALA A 65 -3.87 8.76 11.58
N LEU A 66 -4.71 8.49 10.58
CA LEU A 66 -4.31 8.33 9.19
C LEU A 66 -3.89 9.66 8.54
N LYS A 67 -4.53 10.77 8.91
CA LYS A 67 -4.25 12.11 8.37
C LYS A 67 -3.07 12.80 9.06
N ARG A 68 -2.30 12.13 9.93
CA ARG A 68 -1.16 12.74 10.60
C ARG A 68 -0.16 13.24 9.56
N ARG A 69 -0.21 14.54 9.27
CA ARG A 69 0.73 15.21 8.36
C ARG A 69 2.12 15.03 8.95
N TYR A 70 3.05 14.56 8.12
CA TYR A 70 4.47 14.75 8.39
C TYR A 70 4.76 16.24 8.18
N ASN A 71 4.41 17.07 9.17
CA ASN A 71 4.84 18.46 9.21
C ASN A 71 6.33 18.43 9.58
N LYS A 72 7.19 18.53 8.57
CA LYS A 72 8.54 19.06 8.70
C LYS A 72 8.66 20.26 7.78
#